data_AF-A0A8J3Q130-F1
#
_entry.id   AF-A0A8J3Q130-F1
#
_cell.length_a   1.000
_cell.length_b   1.000
_cell.length_c   1.000
_cell.angle_alpha   90.00
_cell.angle_beta   90.00
_cell.angle_gamma   90.00
#
_symmetry.space_group_name_H-M   'P 1'
#
loop_
_entity.id
_entity.type
_entity.pdbx_description
1 polymer ?
#
loop_
_entity_poly.entity_id
_entity_poly.type
_entity_poly.pdbx_seq_one_letter_code
_entity_poly.pdbx_strand_id
1 'polypeptide(L)' 'MHTWLTVWSLSRSVIYEQIRSGRLRSVTQGRTRLIPASVISEYVGLLEREAQDGCA' A
#
# COMPACT_ATOMS: atom_id res chain seq x y z
N MET A 1 8.81 -2.04 16.03
CA MET A 1 7.56 -2.74 15.67
C MET A 1 6.64 -1.71 15.03
N HIS A 2 6.22 -1.96 13.79
CA HIS A 2 5.77 -1.00 12.79
C HIS A 2 4.48 -0.23 13.10
N THR A 3 4.55 1.10 13.14
CA THR A 3 3.43 2.06 13.32
C THR A 3 2.65 2.37 12.04
N TRP A 4 3.03 1.84 10.88
CA TRP A 4 2.32 2.10 9.61
C TRP A 4 0.98 1.38 9.49
N LEU A 5 0.76 0.29 10.23
CA LEU A 5 -0.56 -0.34 10.31
C LEU A 5 -1.58 0.53 11.04
N THR A 6 -1.13 1.53 11.78
CA THR A 6 -2.01 2.35 12.63
C THR A 6 -2.63 3.52 11.87
N VAL A 7 -2.05 3.95 10.73
CA VAL A 7 -2.59 5.04 9.91
C VAL A 7 -3.57 4.56 8.84
N TRP A 8 -3.56 3.26 8.53
CA TRP A 8 -4.46 2.66 7.55
C TRP A 8 -5.36 1.63 8.22
N SER A 9 -6.67 1.81 8.13
CA SER A 9 -7.68 0.82 8.55
C SER A 9 -7.68 -0.47 7.69
N LEU A 10 -6.60 -0.78 6.99
CA LEU A 10 -6.44 -1.99 6.18
C LEU A 10 -5.83 -3.12 7.01
N SER A 11 -6.44 -4.30 6.92
CA SER A 11 -5.91 -5.52 7.50
C SER A 11 -4.56 -5.89 6.87
N ARG A 12 -3.67 -6.50 7.67
CA ARG A 12 -2.35 -6.99 7.20
C ARG A 12 -2.45 -7.87 5.95
N SER A 13 -3.48 -8.71 5.87
CA SER A 13 -3.72 -9.58 4.72
C SER A 13 -3.95 -8.79 3.43
N VAL A 14 -4.70 -7.69 3.48
CA VAL A 14 -4.96 -6.82 2.32
C VAL A 14 -3.66 -6.19 1.85
N ILE A 15 -2.84 -5.69 2.76
CA ILE A 15 -1.53 -5.11 2.42
C ILE A 15 -0.64 -6.16 1.72
N TYR A 16 -0.59 -7.38 2.26
CA TYR A 16 0.17 -8.46 1.61
C TYR A 16 -0.38 -8.84 0.24
N GLU A 17 -1.70 -8.80 0.05
CA GLU A 17 -2.33 -9.04 -1.24
C GLU A 17 -1.93 -7.97 -2.25
N GLN A 18 -1.98 -6.68 -1.89
CA GLN A 18 -1.56 -5.60 -2.78
C GLN A 18 -0.08 -5.70 -3.16
N ILE A 19 0.77 -6.14 -2.22
CA ILE A 19 2.17 -6.42 -2.50
C ILE A 19 2.33 -7.61 -3.45
N ARG A 20 1.58 -8.69 -3.23
CA ARG A 20 1.62 -9.89 -4.06
C ARG A 20 1.08 -9.63 -5.47
N SER A 21 0.04 -8.81 -5.59
CA SER A 21 -0.55 -8.36 -6.85
C SER A 21 0.32 -7.36 -7.60
N GLY A 22 1.40 -6.85 -6.99
CA GLY A 22 2.25 -5.81 -7.59
C GLY A 22 1.65 -4.40 -7.57
N ARG A 23 0.42 -4.23 -7.04
CA ARG A 23 -0.24 -2.93 -6.84
C ARG A 23 0.52 -2.06 -5.83
N LEU A 24 1.12 -2.67 -4.81
CA LEU A 24 1.94 -1.98 -3.82
C LEU A 24 3.38 -2.49 -3.87
N ARG A 25 4.31 -1.62 -4.29
CA ARG A 25 5.74 -1.97 -4.30
C ARG A 25 6.35 -1.89 -2.91
N SER A 26 7.34 -2.72 -2.67
CA SER A 26 8.07 -2.77 -1.40
C SER A 26 9.55 -2.98 -1.66
N VAL A 27 10.37 -2.45 -0.76
CA VAL A 27 11.82 -2.67 -0.76
C VAL A 27 12.19 -3.56 0.42
N THR A 28 13.24 -4.37 0.25
CA THR A 28 13.75 -5.24 1.32
C THR A 28 15.05 -4.67 1.84
N GLN A 29 15.14 -4.42 3.15
CA GLN A 29 16.37 -4.04 3.84
C GLN A 29 16.72 -5.13 4.85
N GLY A 30 17.70 -5.96 4.51
CA GLY A 30 18.06 -7.15 5.30
C GLY A 30 16.89 -8.14 5.40
N ARG A 31 16.42 -8.42 6.62
CA ARG A 31 15.25 -9.28 6.88
C ARG A 31 13.92 -8.52 6.92
N THR A 32 13.95 -7.19 6.78
CA THR A 32 12.79 -6.33 6.95
C THR A 32 12.25 -5.87 5.60
N ARG A 33 10.94 -6.05 5.37
CA ARG A 33 10.23 -5.45 4.23
C ARG A 33 9.72 -4.07 4.62
N LEU A 34 10.01 -3.09 3.78
CA LEU A 34 9.64 -1.69 3.95
C LEU A 34 8.82 -1.22 2.74
N ILE A 35 7.88 -0.31 2.98
CA ILE A 35 7.12 0.36 1.93
C ILE A 35 7.67 1.80 1.83
N PRO A 36 8.26 2.21 0.70
CA PRO A 36 8.72 3.59 0.55
C PRO A 36 7.56 4.59 0.64
N ALA A 37 7.78 5.75 1.26
CA ALA A 37 6.75 6.78 1.39
C ALA A 37 6.19 7.25 0.04
N SER A 38 7.06 7.37 -0.99
CA SER A 38 6.64 7.71 -2.35
C SER A 38 5.66 6.68 -2.93
N VAL A 39 5.86 5.39 -2.67
CA VAL A 39 4.95 4.34 -3.15
C VAL A 39 3.58 4.43 -2.47
N ILE A 40 3.54 4.85 -1.20
CA ILE A 40 2.27 5.07 -0.50
C ILE A 40 1.49 6.20 -1.18
N SER A 41 2.15 7.30 -1.50
CA SER A 41 1.51 8.44 -2.20
C SER A 41 0.96 8.03 -3.57
N GLU A 42 1.75 7.31 -4.37
CA GLU A 42 1.31 6.81 -5.67
C GLU A 42 0.10 5.87 -5.55
N TYR A 43 0.11 4.99 -4.56
CA TYR A 43 -0.99 4.05 -4.34
C TYR A 43 -2.27 4.75 -3.90
N VAL A 44 -2.19 5.77 -3.03
CA VAL A 44 -3.36 6.58 -2.65
C VAL A 44 -3.93 7.30 -3.88
N GLY A 45 -3.08 7.93 -4.69
CA GLY A 45 -3.53 8.61 -5.91
C GLY A 45 -4.21 7.66 -6.90
N LEU A 46 -3.74 6.42 -7.01
CA LEU A 46 -4.39 5.37 -7.80
C LEU A 46 -5.77 5.02 -7.23
N LEU A 47 -5.91 4.84 -5.91
CA LEU A 47 -7.19 4.55 -5.28
C LEU A 47 -8.19 5.69 -5.43
N GLU A 48 -7.76 6.94 -5.29
CA GLU A 48 -8.61 8.12 -5.49
C GLU A 48 -9.12 8.19 -6.93
N ARG A 49 -8.26 7.88 -7.90
CA ARG A 49 -8.64 7.80 -9.32
C ARG A 49 -9.64 6.66 -9.56
N GLU A 50 -9.37 5.45 -9.08
CA GLU A 50 -10.27 4.29 -9.20
C GLU A 50 -11.64 4.57 -8.55
N ALA A 51 -11.68 5.29 -7.42
CA ALA A 51 -12.92 5.68 -6.76
C ALA A 51 -13.72 6.73 -7.56
N GLN A 52 -13.04 7.62 -8.27
CA GLN A 52 -13.66 8.59 -9.17
C GLN A 52 -14.18 7.93 -10.45
N ASP A 53 -13.39 7.04 -11.05
CA ASP A 53 -13.75 6.33 -12.29
C ASP A 53 -14.84 5.26 -12.07
N GLY A 54 -14.91 4.67 -10.86
CA GLY A 54 -15.96 3.71 -10.49
C GLY A 54 -17.34 4.33 -10.22
N CYS A 55 -17.45 5.66 -10.24
CA CYS A 55 -18.69 6.42 -10.09
C CYS A 55 -19.05 7.16 -11.39
N ALA A 56 -18.94 6.48 -12.53
CA ALA A 56 -19.36 6.94 -13.85
C ALA A 56 -20.30 5.91 -14.52
#